data_AF-A0A2S3IM48-F1
#
_entry.id   AF-A0A2S3IM48-F1
#
_cell.length_a   1.000
_cell.length_b   1.000
_cell.length_c   1.000
_cell.angle_alpha   90.00
_cell.angle_beta   90.00
_cell.angle_gamma   90.00
#
_symmetry.space_group_name_H-M   'P 1'
#
loop_
_entity.id
_entity.type
_entity.pdbx_description
1 polymer ?
#
loop_
_entity_poly.entity_id
_entity_poly.type
_entity_poly.pdbx_seq_one_letter_code
_entity_poly.pdbx_strand_id
1 'polypeptide(L)'
;MLKRLFDRQLLRISPAERLPSAGAAEKDEAEPSSVCLDGMVRSFLEDGVGAGAEKPGHGGRYCNCFHGGDNSDDEEDEEAAAAASDVAETIKGLVHCATLRERNLLADVCAHLERHRTAGARRRDLLRLVAASLRAAGHDAAVCVSRWDKSPSHPAGEHAYIDVLLPAASDRGARERVLVDVDFRSAFEVARPTKAYRSLLQRLPAVFVGKDDRLRLLVAAAADAARASLKKRGLHLPPWRKPEYMRAKWLSPYEREREAPPAEEAASAAAASEVGVEGTAAP
;
A
#
# COMPACT_ATOMS: atom_id res chain seq x y z
N MET A 1 40.45 -48.57 29.33
CA MET A 1 39.08 -48.88 29.82
C MET A 1 38.18 -49.19 28.64
N LEU A 2 37.18 -50.05 28.86
CA LEU A 2 36.45 -50.88 27.90
C LEU A 2 35.70 -50.18 26.75
N LYS A 3 35.63 -50.91 25.61
CA LYS A 3 34.74 -50.74 24.45
C LYS A 3 33.29 -51.19 24.78
N ARG A 4 32.28 -50.51 24.21
CA ARG A 4 30.90 -51.01 23.93
C ARG A 4 30.41 -50.27 22.66
N LEU A 5 30.23 -50.87 21.46
CA LEU A 5 29.31 -51.92 20.98
C LEU A 5 27.82 -51.64 21.24
N PHE A 6 27.05 -51.53 20.14
CA PHE A 6 25.65 -51.94 19.87
C PHE A 6 25.23 -51.17 18.60
N ASP A 7 25.32 -51.70 17.38
CA ASP A 7 24.80 -52.92 16.75
C ASP A 7 23.29 -52.90 16.45
N ARG A 8 23.00 -53.22 15.18
CA ARG A 8 21.72 -53.16 14.46
C ARG A 8 20.85 -54.35 14.86
N GLN A 9 19.54 -54.13 15.00
CA GLN A 9 18.57 -55.20 14.70
C GLN A 9 17.42 -54.67 13.83
N LEU A 10 17.33 -55.34 12.68
CA LEU A 10 16.28 -55.31 11.68
C LEU A 10 15.10 -56.14 12.18
N LEU A 11 13.87 -55.66 11.99
CA LEU A 11 12.74 -56.56 11.72
C LEU A 11 11.90 -56.01 10.56
N ARG A 12 11.99 -56.77 9.47
CA ARG A 12 11.06 -56.81 8.33
C ARG A 12 9.67 -57.24 8.79
N ILE A 13 8.63 -56.74 8.14
CA ILE A 13 7.55 -57.49 7.46
C ILE A 13 6.79 -56.50 6.53
N SER A 14 6.61 -56.89 5.27
CA SER A 14 5.62 -56.37 4.28
C SER A 14 4.77 -57.59 3.82
N PRO A 15 3.78 -57.53 2.89
CA PRO A 15 3.11 -56.42 2.17
C PRO A 15 1.56 -56.52 2.20
N ALA A 16 0.78 -55.50 1.77
CA ALA A 16 0.05 -55.37 0.48
C ALA A 16 -1.27 -54.61 0.83
N GLU A 17 -1.93 -53.75 0.04
CA GLU A 17 -2.23 -53.70 -1.39
C GLU A 17 -2.66 -52.26 -1.79
N ARG A 18 -2.42 -51.93 -3.08
CA ARG A 18 -3.17 -51.03 -3.99
C ARG A 18 -3.02 -49.49 -3.89
N LEU A 19 -2.23 -48.99 -4.86
CA LEU A 19 -2.44 -47.74 -5.63
C LEU A 19 -3.71 -47.86 -6.51
N PRO A 20 -4.34 -46.75 -6.98
CA PRO A 20 -3.84 -45.90 -8.08
C PRO A 20 -3.75 -44.41 -7.67
N SER A 21 -2.72 -43.64 -8.03
CA SER A 21 -2.30 -43.11 -9.36
C SER A 21 -3.12 -41.92 -9.87
N ALA A 22 -2.37 -40.82 -10.10
CA ALA A 22 -2.63 -39.66 -10.96
C ALA A 22 -3.74 -38.69 -10.50
N GLY A 23 -3.55 -37.37 -10.53
CA GLY A 23 -2.48 -36.56 -11.09
C GLY A 23 -2.80 -35.07 -10.92
N ALA A 24 -1.95 -34.23 -11.49
CA ALA A 24 -2.15 -32.80 -11.72
C ALA A 24 -2.32 -31.92 -10.47
N ALA A 25 -1.22 -31.36 -9.98
CA ALA A 25 -1.25 -30.08 -9.29
C ALA A 25 -1.54 -29.01 -10.35
N GLU A 26 -2.82 -28.82 -10.66
CA GLU A 26 -3.30 -27.66 -11.39
C GLU A 26 -3.10 -26.40 -10.55
N LYS A 27 -2.73 -25.37 -11.29
CA LYS A 27 -2.46 -24.01 -10.86
C LYS A 27 -3.79 -23.36 -10.48
N ASP A 28 -4.18 -23.46 -9.22
CA ASP A 28 -5.32 -22.70 -8.71
C ASP A 28 -4.95 -21.21 -8.66
N GLU A 29 -5.39 -20.47 -9.68
CA GLU A 29 -5.67 -19.06 -9.53
C GLU A 29 -6.73 -18.95 -8.44
N ALA A 30 -6.31 -18.55 -7.23
CA ALA A 30 -7.18 -18.42 -6.08
C ALA A 30 -8.23 -17.33 -6.33
N GLU A 31 -9.36 -17.72 -6.93
CA GLU A 31 -10.58 -16.94 -6.88
C GLU A 31 -10.98 -16.83 -5.39
N PRO A 32 -11.19 -15.61 -4.87
CA PRO A 32 -11.64 -15.46 -3.49
C PRO A 32 -13.01 -16.14 -3.35
N SER A 33 -13.12 -17.13 -2.46
CA SER A 33 -14.34 -17.91 -2.30
C SER A 33 -15.57 -17.00 -2.10
N SER A 34 -16.70 -17.36 -2.71
CA SER A 34 -17.93 -16.54 -2.68
C SER A 34 -18.39 -16.22 -1.25
N VAL A 35 -18.24 -17.16 -0.31
CA VAL A 35 -18.52 -17.01 1.12
C VAL A 35 -17.62 -15.94 1.76
N CYS A 36 -16.38 -15.85 1.30
CA CYS A 36 -15.41 -14.85 1.73
C CYS A 36 -15.78 -13.44 1.28
N LEU A 37 -16.44 -13.27 0.13
CA LEU A 37 -16.93 -11.98 -0.37
C LEU A 37 -18.25 -11.59 0.31
N ASP A 38 -19.15 -12.54 0.51
CA ASP A 38 -20.46 -12.32 1.14
C ASP A 38 -20.35 -11.74 2.56
N GLY A 39 -19.39 -12.23 3.35
CA GLY A 39 -19.09 -11.63 4.66
C GLY A 39 -18.60 -10.18 4.60
N MET A 40 -17.80 -9.82 3.58
CA MET A 40 -17.34 -8.43 3.40
C MET A 40 -18.46 -7.52 2.92
N VAL A 41 -19.35 -8.01 2.06
CA VAL A 41 -20.54 -7.27 1.61
C VAL A 41 -21.49 -7.01 2.77
N ARG A 42 -21.73 -8.01 3.62
CA ARG A 42 -22.55 -7.86 4.84
C ARG A 42 -21.94 -6.86 5.80
N SER A 43 -20.64 -6.97 6.12
CA SER A 43 -19.94 -5.99 6.96
C SER A 43 -20.00 -4.57 6.38
N PHE A 44 -19.84 -4.41 5.06
CA PHE A 44 -19.94 -3.12 4.39
C PHE A 44 -21.33 -2.47 4.52
N LEU A 45 -22.39 -3.27 4.46
CA LEU A 45 -23.76 -2.80 4.67
C LEU A 45 -24.05 -2.53 6.16
N GLU A 46 -23.48 -3.32 7.07
CA GLU A 46 -23.75 -3.29 8.52
C GLU A 46 -22.98 -2.17 9.27
N ASP A 47 -21.75 -1.81 8.86
CA ASP A 47 -20.92 -0.77 9.49
C ASP A 47 -21.52 0.66 9.40
N GLY A 48 -22.64 0.84 8.69
CA GLY A 48 -23.40 2.09 8.62
C GLY A 48 -24.34 2.34 9.80
N VAL A 49 -24.56 1.36 10.67
CA VAL A 49 -25.51 1.43 11.79
C VAL A 49 -24.77 1.70 13.10
N GLY A 50 -24.26 2.93 13.26
CA GLY A 50 -23.61 3.38 14.48
C GLY A 50 -24.47 4.38 15.26
N ALA A 51 -25.00 3.90 16.40
CA ALA A 51 -25.57 4.63 17.54
C ALA A 51 -26.88 5.44 17.30
N GLY A 52 -28.02 4.78 17.55
CA GLY A 52 -29.30 5.45 17.75
C GLY A 52 -30.37 5.10 16.72
N ALA A 53 -30.75 3.83 16.58
CA ALA A 53 -32.02 3.48 15.96
C ALA A 53 -32.48 2.11 16.46
N GLU A 54 -33.59 2.11 17.20
CA GLU A 54 -34.31 0.90 17.58
C GLU A 54 -34.74 0.12 16.33
N LYS A 55 -34.77 -1.21 16.43
CA LYS A 55 -35.29 -2.10 15.37
C LYS A 55 -36.68 -1.64 14.92
N PRO A 56 -36.99 -1.80 13.63
CA PRO A 56 -38.17 -2.62 13.34
C PRO A 56 -37.97 -3.60 12.17
N GLY A 57 -38.57 -4.79 12.36
CA GLY A 57 -39.43 -5.49 11.41
C GLY A 57 -39.00 -5.69 9.96
N HIS A 58 -38.92 -6.97 9.57
CA HIS A 58 -38.97 -7.45 8.19
C HIS A 58 -39.97 -6.73 7.29
N GLY A 59 -39.53 -6.37 6.08
CA GLY A 59 -40.42 -5.99 4.98
C GLY A 59 -39.67 -5.36 3.82
N GLY A 60 -39.12 -6.19 2.92
CA GLY A 60 -38.42 -5.72 1.72
C GLY A 60 -39.31 -4.86 0.83
N ARG A 61 -38.86 -3.63 0.57
CA ARG A 61 -39.38 -2.79 -0.51
C ARG A 61 -38.19 -2.23 -1.28
N TYR A 62 -37.92 -2.85 -2.42
CA TYR A 62 -37.02 -2.37 -3.46
C TYR A 62 -37.45 -0.96 -3.88
N CYS A 63 -36.63 0.05 -3.58
CA CYS A 63 -36.93 1.43 -3.91
C CYS A 63 -36.28 1.81 -5.25
N ASN A 64 -37.08 1.88 -6.31
CA ASN A 64 -36.71 2.53 -7.56
C ASN A 64 -36.86 4.05 -7.40
N CYS A 65 -35.85 4.73 -6.85
CA CYS A 65 -35.81 6.19 -6.80
C CYS A 65 -35.14 6.75 -8.06
N PHE A 66 -35.91 6.80 -9.15
CA PHE A 66 -35.57 7.56 -10.36
C PHE A 66 -36.54 8.72 -10.53
N HIS A 67 -36.55 9.70 -9.61
CA HIS A 67 -37.20 10.99 -9.82
C HIS A 67 -36.36 12.09 -9.16
N GLY A 68 -36.04 13.11 -9.96
CA GLY A 68 -35.29 14.29 -9.52
C GLY A 68 -36.09 15.11 -8.51
N GLY A 69 -35.38 15.56 -7.49
CA GLY A 69 -35.82 16.57 -6.54
C GLY A 69 -34.62 17.46 -6.25
N ASP A 70 -34.78 18.74 -6.56
CA ASP A 70 -33.89 19.83 -6.15
C ASP A 70 -33.76 19.81 -4.62
N ASN A 71 -32.60 19.38 -4.12
CA ASN A 71 -32.39 19.17 -2.69
C ASN A 71 -31.91 20.46 -2.03
N SER A 72 -32.83 21.40 -1.84
CA SER A 72 -32.70 22.49 -0.88
C SER A 72 -32.99 21.95 0.52
N ASP A 73 -31.95 21.42 1.16
CA ASP A 73 -31.91 21.26 2.62
C ASP A 73 -30.43 21.31 3.05
N ASP A 74 -29.89 22.53 3.04
CA ASP A 74 -28.58 22.91 3.56
C ASP A 74 -28.75 23.38 5.02
N GLU A 75 -29.37 22.56 5.87
CA GLU A 75 -29.11 22.63 7.31
C GLU A 75 -27.77 21.88 7.50
N GLU A 76 -26.67 22.60 7.28
CA GLU A 76 -25.35 22.10 7.66
C GLU A 76 -25.35 21.91 9.17
N ASP A 77 -25.29 20.65 9.65
CA ASP A 77 -24.93 20.37 11.03
C ASP A 77 -23.68 21.19 11.37
N GLU A 78 -23.81 22.24 12.19
CA GLU A 78 -22.72 23.19 12.47
C GLU A 78 -21.48 22.46 12.99
N GLU A 79 -21.67 21.39 13.76
CA GLU A 79 -20.61 20.53 14.27
C GLU A 79 -19.89 19.75 13.14
N ALA A 80 -20.64 19.25 12.15
CA ALA A 80 -20.06 18.56 10.99
C ALA A 80 -19.34 19.54 10.05
N ALA A 81 -19.85 20.76 9.91
CA ALA A 81 -19.21 21.84 9.15
C ALA A 81 -17.91 22.30 9.82
N ALA A 82 -17.91 22.49 11.14
CA ALA A 82 -16.73 22.80 11.93
C ALA A 82 -15.66 21.69 11.82
N ALA A 83 -16.05 20.42 12.01
CA ALA A 83 -15.13 19.29 11.86
C ALA A 83 -14.54 19.19 10.44
N ALA A 84 -15.34 19.45 9.40
CA ALA A 84 -14.84 19.49 8.03
C ALA A 84 -13.86 20.65 7.78
N SER A 85 -14.07 21.79 8.43
CA SER A 85 -13.15 22.94 8.41
C SER A 85 -11.82 22.63 9.09
N ASP A 86 -11.84 21.99 10.26
CA ASP A 86 -10.64 21.61 11.00
C ASP A 86 -9.78 20.59 10.24
N VAL A 87 -10.44 19.61 9.59
CA VAL A 87 -9.77 18.65 8.70
C VAL A 87 -9.15 19.37 7.49
N ALA A 88 -9.85 20.37 6.94
CA ALA A 88 -9.36 21.16 5.82
C ALA A 88 -8.12 21.98 6.18
N GLU A 89 -8.04 22.57 7.38
CA GLU A 89 -6.85 23.30 7.84
C GLU A 89 -5.69 22.34 8.19
N THR A 90 -5.99 21.19 8.78
CA THR A 90 -5.00 20.14 9.04
C THR A 90 -4.31 19.70 7.74
N ILE A 91 -5.09 19.42 6.68
CA ILE A 91 -4.55 19.03 5.38
C ILE A 91 -3.69 20.14 4.78
N LYS A 92 -4.11 21.41 4.90
CA LYS A 92 -3.36 22.56 4.37
C LYS A 92 -1.94 22.66 4.94
N GLY A 93 -1.78 22.36 6.23
CA GLY A 93 -0.46 22.29 6.88
C GLY A 93 0.40 21.12 6.40
N LEU A 94 -0.21 20.01 5.96
CA LEU A 94 0.48 18.77 5.61
C LEU A 94 0.77 18.59 4.11
N VAL A 95 0.13 19.38 3.23
CA VAL A 95 0.30 19.28 1.77
C VAL A 95 1.70 19.68 1.31
N HIS A 96 2.35 20.60 2.03
CA HIS A 96 3.66 21.11 1.66
C HIS A 96 4.78 20.15 2.08
N CYS A 97 5.84 20.07 1.26
CA CYS A 97 7.09 19.41 1.64
C CYS A 97 7.62 20.01 2.94
N ALA A 98 7.99 19.16 3.90
CA ALA A 98 8.40 19.59 5.24
C ALA A 98 9.86 20.09 5.23
N THR A 99 10.66 19.64 4.26
CA THR A 99 12.07 20.01 4.14
C THR A 99 12.42 20.47 2.72
N LEU A 100 13.51 21.23 2.59
CA LEU A 100 14.06 21.62 1.30
C LEU A 100 14.44 20.40 0.45
N ARG A 101 14.90 19.32 1.09
CA ARG A 101 15.32 18.08 0.43
C ARG A 101 14.14 17.37 -0.22
N GLU A 102 13.01 17.26 0.50
CA GLU A 102 11.76 16.75 -0.04
C GLU A 102 11.26 17.60 -1.21
N ARG A 103 11.34 18.93 -1.09
CA ARG A 103 10.91 19.86 -2.16
C ARG A 103 11.74 19.70 -3.43
N ASN A 104 13.06 19.59 -3.30
CA ASN A 104 13.95 19.38 -4.44
C ASN A 104 13.68 18.01 -5.08
N LEU A 105 13.52 16.96 -4.27
CA LEU A 105 13.15 15.63 -4.76
C LEU A 105 11.81 15.64 -5.50
N LEU A 106 10.81 16.36 -5.00
CA LEU A 106 9.53 16.53 -5.69
C LEU A 106 9.69 17.18 -7.07
N ALA A 107 10.55 18.20 -7.18
CA ALA A 107 10.83 18.84 -8.46
C ALA A 107 11.47 17.86 -9.45
N ASP A 108 12.47 17.08 -9.01
CA ASP A 108 13.11 16.05 -9.83
C ASP A 108 12.11 14.97 -10.28
N VAL A 109 11.33 14.44 -9.34
CA VAL A 109 10.28 13.43 -9.59
C VAL A 109 9.30 13.94 -10.65
N CYS A 110 8.75 15.14 -10.49
CA CYS A 110 7.84 15.74 -11.45
C CYS A 110 8.48 15.90 -12.83
N ALA A 111 9.72 16.37 -12.89
CA ALA A 111 10.43 16.55 -14.16
C ALA A 111 10.65 15.22 -14.90
N HIS A 112 10.93 14.13 -14.18
CA HIS A 112 11.06 12.79 -14.77
C HIS A 112 9.71 12.16 -15.13
N LEU A 113 8.68 12.38 -14.32
CA LEU A 113 7.32 11.89 -14.58
C LEU A 113 6.76 12.40 -15.91
N GLU A 114 6.87 13.71 -16.14
CA GLU A 114 6.34 14.33 -17.34
C GLU A 114 7.05 13.84 -18.61
N ARG A 115 8.34 13.52 -18.53
CA ARG A 115 9.09 12.91 -19.65
C ARG A 115 8.64 11.50 -20.00
N HIS A 116 8.22 10.71 -18.99
CA HIS A 116 7.86 9.29 -19.18
C HIS A 116 6.37 9.08 -19.41
N ARG A 117 5.51 10.00 -18.95
CA ARG A 117 4.05 9.93 -19.16
C ARG A 117 3.66 9.95 -20.64
N THR A 118 4.41 10.66 -21.47
CA THR A 118 4.15 10.76 -22.91
C THR A 118 4.31 9.44 -23.65
N ALA A 119 4.94 8.43 -23.04
CA ALA A 119 5.16 7.11 -23.63
C ALA A 119 4.03 6.09 -23.37
N GLY A 120 2.99 6.45 -22.60
CA GLY A 120 1.85 5.56 -22.33
C GLY A 120 2.18 4.31 -21.51
N ALA A 121 3.27 4.33 -20.74
CA ALA A 121 3.69 3.19 -19.94
C ALA A 121 2.65 2.80 -18.87
N ARG A 122 2.49 1.50 -18.62
CA ARG A 122 1.67 1.00 -17.49
C ARG A 122 2.23 1.55 -16.18
N ARG A 123 1.38 1.71 -15.15
CA ARG A 123 1.76 2.34 -13.87
C ARG A 123 3.07 1.80 -13.29
N ARG A 124 3.25 0.48 -13.24
CA ARG A 124 4.47 -0.12 -12.68
C ARG A 124 5.72 0.11 -13.55
N ASP A 125 5.56 0.14 -14.86
CA ASP A 125 6.65 0.44 -15.81
C ASP A 125 7.04 1.93 -15.70
N LEU A 126 6.06 2.83 -15.53
CA LEU A 126 6.30 4.25 -15.25
C LEU A 126 7.10 4.45 -13.95
N LEU A 127 6.73 3.75 -12.87
CA LEU A 127 7.48 3.83 -11.60
C LEU A 127 8.94 3.39 -11.76
N ARG A 128 9.20 2.32 -12.53
CA ARG A 128 10.57 1.87 -12.82
C ARG A 128 11.36 2.87 -13.64
N LEU A 129 10.75 3.47 -14.66
CA LEU A 129 11.39 4.53 -15.47
C LEU A 129 11.76 5.75 -14.62
N VAL A 130 10.85 6.19 -13.75
CA VAL A 130 11.11 7.30 -12.82
C VAL A 130 12.21 6.94 -11.83
N ALA A 131 12.15 5.75 -11.20
CA ALA A 131 13.18 5.29 -10.26
C ALA A 131 14.56 5.17 -10.94
N ALA A 132 14.64 4.63 -12.16
CA ALA A 132 15.87 4.58 -12.95
C ALA A 132 16.42 5.98 -13.25
N SER A 133 15.54 6.93 -13.58
CA SER A 133 15.96 8.31 -13.86
C SER A 133 16.47 9.04 -12.62
N LEU A 134 15.82 8.83 -11.47
CA LEU A 134 16.28 9.38 -10.19
C LEU A 134 17.64 8.78 -9.79
N ARG A 135 17.86 7.49 -10.03
CA ARG A 135 19.17 6.84 -9.83
C ARG A 135 20.24 7.42 -10.74
N ALA A 136 19.93 7.65 -12.01
CA ALA A 136 20.85 8.33 -12.93
C ALA A 136 21.18 9.77 -12.49
N ALA A 137 20.29 10.42 -11.74
CA ALA A 137 20.52 11.72 -11.11
C ALA A 137 21.25 11.65 -9.75
N GLY A 138 21.62 10.44 -9.28
CA GLY A 138 22.39 10.23 -8.05
C GLY A 138 21.56 9.94 -6.80
N HIS A 139 20.24 9.75 -6.91
CA HIS A 139 19.39 9.37 -5.78
C HIS A 139 19.39 7.85 -5.55
N ASP A 140 19.40 7.39 -4.29
CA ASP A 140 19.13 5.97 -3.95
C ASP A 140 17.61 5.73 -3.98
N ALA A 141 17.07 5.60 -5.19
CA ALA A 141 15.64 5.41 -5.45
C ALA A 141 15.33 3.97 -5.87
N ALA A 142 14.23 3.41 -5.37
CA ALA A 142 13.76 2.08 -5.74
C ALA A 142 12.24 2.01 -5.79
N VAL A 143 11.71 1.08 -6.59
CA VAL A 143 10.28 0.75 -6.55
C VAL A 143 10.03 -0.14 -5.34
N CYS A 144 9.03 0.23 -4.55
CA CYS A 144 8.57 -0.54 -3.40
C CYS A 144 7.17 -1.06 -3.69
N VAL A 145 6.95 -2.33 -3.39
CA VAL A 145 5.65 -2.99 -3.53
C VAL A 145 5.19 -3.43 -2.16
N SER A 146 4.19 -2.75 -1.61
CA SER A 146 3.54 -3.17 -0.37
C SER A 146 2.47 -4.21 -0.65
N ARG A 147 2.34 -5.17 0.25
CA ARG A 147 1.32 -6.22 0.19
C ARG A 147 0.67 -6.36 1.55
N TRP A 148 -0.64 -6.57 1.57
CA TRP A 148 -1.38 -6.85 2.79
C TRP A 148 -2.44 -7.91 2.56
N ASP A 149 -2.61 -8.73 3.57
CA ASP A 149 -3.56 -9.81 3.56
C ASP A 149 -4.99 -9.31 3.77
N LYS A 150 -5.93 -10.19 3.41
CA LYS A 150 -7.33 -9.97 3.68
C LYS A 150 -7.56 -9.94 5.19
N SER A 151 -8.34 -8.97 5.65
CA SER A 151 -8.86 -8.91 7.00
C SER A 151 -10.39 -8.95 6.98
N PRO A 152 -11.06 -9.08 8.14
CA PRO A 152 -12.52 -8.95 8.20
C PRO A 152 -13.01 -7.56 7.74
N SER A 153 -12.20 -6.51 7.90
CA SER A 153 -12.58 -5.14 7.59
C SER A 153 -12.28 -4.72 6.15
N HIS A 154 -11.28 -5.33 5.50
CA HIS A 154 -10.87 -4.97 4.15
C HIS A 154 -10.28 -6.14 3.34
N PRO A 155 -10.38 -6.11 2.01
CA PRO A 155 -9.75 -7.12 1.16
C PRO A 155 -8.22 -7.02 1.19
N ALA A 156 -7.57 -8.10 0.72
CA ALA A 156 -6.15 -8.08 0.39
C ALA A 156 -5.86 -7.06 -0.72
N GLY A 157 -4.61 -6.63 -0.82
CA GLY A 157 -4.20 -5.73 -1.89
C GLY A 157 -2.70 -5.58 -2.02
N GLU A 158 -2.31 -4.93 -3.11
CA GLU A 158 -0.94 -4.57 -3.43
C GLU A 158 -0.90 -3.10 -3.86
N HIS A 159 0.16 -2.39 -3.48
CA HIS A 159 0.40 -1.04 -3.97
C HIS A 159 1.88 -0.80 -4.27
N ALA A 160 2.15 -0.33 -5.49
CA ALA A 160 3.48 0.09 -5.88
C ALA A 160 3.66 1.60 -5.70
N TYR A 161 4.82 1.98 -5.18
CA TYR A 161 5.28 3.36 -4.99
C TYR A 161 6.81 3.40 -5.12
N ILE A 162 7.43 4.58 -5.01
CA ILE A 162 8.89 4.72 -5.00
C ILE A 162 9.31 5.12 -3.59
N ASP A 163 10.44 4.60 -3.10
CA ASP A 163 11.13 5.22 -1.97
C ASP A 163 12.49 5.76 -2.39
N VAL A 164 12.94 6.77 -1.65
CA VAL A 164 14.26 7.37 -1.81
C VAL A 164 14.95 7.40 -0.45
N LEU A 165 16.14 6.83 -0.38
CA LEU A 165 17.00 6.92 0.81
C LEU A 165 17.87 8.16 0.70
N LEU A 166 17.39 9.24 1.30
CA LEU A 166 18.15 10.48 1.40
C LEU A 166 19.38 10.26 2.30
N PRO A 167 20.55 10.82 1.94
CA PRO A 167 21.72 10.84 2.81
C PRO A 167 21.39 11.38 4.20
N ALA A 168 22.16 11.00 5.22
CA ALA A 168 21.97 11.55 6.54
C ALA A 168 22.10 13.09 6.52
N ALA A 169 21.27 13.78 7.29
CA ALA A 169 21.36 15.24 7.41
C ALA A 169 22.58 15.69 8.23
N SER A 170 23.20 14.77 8.98
CA SER A 170 24.40 14.98 9.77
C SER A 170 25.28 13.74 9.69
N ASP A 171 26.58 13.88 9.97
CA ASP A 171 27.58 12.80 9.85
C ASP A 171 27.31 11.59 10.76
N ARG A 172 26.52 11.78 11.83
CA ARG A 172 26.10 10.71 12.75
C ARG A 172 24.67 10.21 12.51
N GLY A 173 23.97 10.76 11.52
CA GLY A 173 22.59 10.42 11.25
C GLY A 173 22.43 9.12 10.45
N ALA A 174 21.27 8.49 10.58
CA ALA A 174 20.86 7.45 9.65
C ALA A 174 20.42 8.07 8.31
N ARG A 175 20.46 7.27 7.25
CA ARG A 175 19.77 7.63 6.00
C ARG A 175 18.28 7.79 6.28
N GLU A 176 17.67 8.77 5.62
CA GLU A 176 16.27 9.10 5.81
C GLU A 176 15.46 8.55 4.65
N ARG A 177 14.50 7.68 4.94
CA ARG A 177 13.57 7.16 3.94
C ARG A 177 12.46 8.16 3.67
N VAL A 178 12.26 8.50 2.41
CA VAL A 178 11.16 9.34 1.92
C VAL A 178 10.34 8.55 0.91
N LEU A 179 9.01 8.56 1.08
CA LEU A 179 8.08 7.90 0.17
C LEU A 179 7.66 8.86 -0.93
N VAL A 180 7.55 8.32 -2.14
CA VAL A 180 7.13 9.00 -3.35
C VAL A 180 5.95 8.24 -3.95
N ASP A 181 4.78 8.86 -3.98
CA ASP A 181 3.62 8.34 -4.73
C ASP A 181 3.26 9.32 -5.83
N VAL A 182 3.33 8.84 -7.07
CA VAL A 182 3.17 9.63 -8.30
C VAL A 182 1.71 9.92 -8.65
N ASP A 183 0.78 9.28 -7.96
CA ASP A 183 -0.66 9.38 -8.19
C ASP A 183 -1.44 9.37 -6.86
N PHE A 184 -0.98 10.17 -5.90
CA PHE A 184 -1.49 10.16 -4.54
C PHE A 184 -2.94 10.65 -4.45
N ARG A 185 -3.27 11.73 -5.17
CA ARG A 185 -4.61 12.34 -5.13
C ARG A 185 -5.70 11.39 -5.62
N SER A 186 -5.47 10.66 -6.71
CA SER A 186 -6.46 9.76 -7.31
C SER A 186 -6.86 8.64 -6.33
N ALA A 187 -5.95 8.28 -5.42
CA ALA A 187 -6.21 7.30 -4.38
C ALA A 187 -7.34 7.71 -3.43
N PHE A 188 -7.80 8.97 -3.42
CA PHE A 188 -8.89 9.46 -2.57
C PHE A 188 -10.16 9.83 -3.35
N GLU A 189 -10.24 9.56 -4.65
CA GLU A 189 -11.45 9.85 -5.42
C GLU A 189 -12.64 9.00 -4.97
N VAL A 190 -13.80 9.62 -4.80
CA VAL A 190 -15.05 8.94 -4.41
C VAL A 190 -16.18 9.29 -5.36
N ALA A 191 -17.18 8.41 -5.43
CA ALA A 191 -18.38 8.66 -6.21
C ALA A 191 -19.22 9.79 -5.59
N ARG A 192 -19.73 10.69 -6.44
CA ARG A 192 -20.63 11.79 -6.05
C ARG A 192 -20.10 12.65 -4.88
N PRO A 193 -18.87 13.18 -4.95
CA PRO A 193 -18.29 13.92 -3.84
C PRO A 193 -19.13 15.17 -3.50
N THR A 194 -19.17 15.55 -2.23
CA THR A 194 -19.70 16.86 -1.81
C THR A 194 -18.81 17.98 -2.37
N LYS A 195 -19.33 19.21 -2.41
CA LYS A 195 -18.54 20.37 -2.87
C LYS A 195 -17.31 20.59 -1.98
N ALA A 196 -17.49 20.51 -0.67
CA ALA A 196 -16.41 20.59 0.31
C ALA A 196 -15.32 19.53 0.08
N TYR A 197 -15.73 18.27 -0.11
CA TYR A 197 -14.77 17.18 -0.37
C TYR A 197 -14.03 17.35 -1.69
N ARG A 198 -14.71 17.81 -2.74
CA ARG A 198 -14.07 18.12 -4.03
C ARG A 198 -12.99 19.20 -3.86
N SER A 199 -13.29 20.27 -3.12
CA SER A 199 -12.32 21.34 -2.83
C SER A 199 -11.13 20.84 -1.99
N LEU A 200 -11.36 19.89 -1.07
CA LEU A 200 -10.30 19.24 -0.31
C LEU A 200 -9.41 18.37 -1.21
N LEU A 201 -10.01 17.54 -2.07
CA LEU A 201 -9.29 16.67 -3.00
C LEU A 201 -8.37 17.47 -3.94
N GLN A 202 -8.80 18.64 -4.41
CA GLN A 202 -7.96 19.51 -5.24
C GLN A 202 -6.75 20.09 -4.52
N ARG A 203 -6.79 20.17 -3.18
CA ARG A 203 -5.66 20.62 -2.35
C ARG A 203 -4.67 19.50 -2.05
N LEU A 204 -5.09 18.23 -2.11
CA LEU A 204 -4.16 17.12 -1.89
C LEU A 204 -3.08 17.10 -2.97
N PRO A 205 -1.83 16.73 -2.62
CA PRO A 205 -0.76 16.66 -3.59
C PRO A 205 -1.06 15.59 -4.64
N ALA A 206 -0.88 15.93 -5.92
CA ALA A 206 -1.00 14.95 -7.00
C ALA A 206 0.14 13.93 -6.92
N VAL A 207 1.36 14.41 -6.66
CA VAL A 207 2.55 13.62 -6.33
C VAL A 207 2.90 13.88 -4.87
N PHE A 208 2.88 12.85 -4.04
CA PHE A 208 3.31 12.93 -2.65
C PHE A 208 4.80 12.62 -2.54
N VAL A 209 5.55 13.44 -1.80
CA VAL A 209 6.97 13.21 -1.44
C VAL A 209 7.19 13.55 0.03
N GLY A 210 7.29 12.56 0.91
CA GLY A 210 7.49 12.81 2.34
C GLY A 210 7.64 11.56 3.20
N LYS A 211 7.83 11.77 4.51
CA LYS A 211 7.95 10.69 5.51
C LYS A 211 6.62 10.01 5.85
N ASP A 212 6.74 8.83 6.43
CA ASP A 212 5.66 7.99 6.95
C ASP A 212 4.73 8.77 7.89
N ASP A 213 5.26 9.62 8.76
CA ASP A 213 4.46 10.36 9.74
C ASP A 213 3.50 11.35 9.06
N ARG A 214 4.00 12.12 8.09
CA ARG A 214 3.17 13.07 7.33
C ARG A 214 2.14 12.33 6.48
N LEU A 215 2.55 11.19 5.90
CA LEU A 215 1.66 10.35 5.11
C LEU A 215 0.51 9.80 5.96
N ARG A 216 0.79 9.30 7.17
CA ARG A 216 -0.23 8.81 8.12
C ARG A 216 -1.30 9.86 8.40
N LEU A 217 -0.86 11.09 8.67
CA LEU A 217 -1.76 12.21 8.98
C LEU A 217 -2.61 12.59 7.77
N LEU A 218 -2.02 12.72 6.58
CA LEU A 218 -2.76 13.02 5.34
C LEU A 218 -3.77 11.94 5.00
N VAL A 219 -3.37 10.66 5.07
CA VAL A 219 -4.24 9.52 4.78
C VAL A 219 -5.42 9.48 5.74
N ALA A 220 -5.18 9.70 7.04
CA ALA A 220 -6.25 9.75 8.04
C ALA A 220 -7.25 10.87 7.73
N ALA A 221 -6.77 12.11 7.62
CA ALA A 221 -7.60 13.28 7.37
C ALA A 221 -8.41 13.16 6.06
N ALA A 222 -7.79 12.66 4.99
CA ALA A 222 -8.47 12.48 3.70
C ALA A 222 -9.48 11.32 3.71
N ALA A 223 -9.23 10.24 4.45
CA ALA A 223 -10.17 9.12 4.62
C ALA A 223 -11.39 9.54 5.44
N ASP A 224 -11.20 10.32 6.50
CA ASP A 224 -12.29 10.84 7.33
C ASP A 224 -13.19 11.80 6.54
N ALA A 225 -12.58 12.70 5.76
CA ALA A 225 -13.30 13.57 4.85
C ALA A 225 -14.06 12.79 3.75
N ALA A 226 -13.49 11.69 3.25
CA ALA A 226 -14.14 10.81 2.28
C ALA A 226 -15.38 10.15 2.88
N ARG A 227 -15.24 9.64 4.12
CA ARG A 227 -16.33 9.03 4.89
C ARG A 227 -17.47 10.03 5.12
N ALA A 228 -17.15 11.24 5.56
CA ALA A 228 -18.13 12.30 5.78
C ALA A 228 -18.87 12.66 4.47
N SER A 229 -18.14 12.79 3.35
CA SER A 229 -18.73 13.06 2.04
C SER A 229 -19.68 11.96 1.58
N LEU A 230 -19.30 10.69 1.74
CA LEU A 230 -20.13 9.56 1.34
C LEU A 230 -21.37 9.46 2.24
N LYS A 231 -21.21 9.67 3.56
CA LYS A 231 -22.34 9.70 4.50
C LYS A 231 -23.36 10.79 4.14
N LYS A 232 -22.93 12.03 3.85
CA LYS A 232 -23.83 13.13 3.41
C LYS A 232 -24.54 12.83 2.09
N ARG A 233 -24.05 11.87 1.30
CA ARG A 233 -24.65 11.42 0.04
C ARG A 233 -25.43 10.12 0.15
N GLY A 234 -25.64 9.61 1.37
CA GLY A 234 -26.32 8.33 1.61
C GLY A 234 -25.57 7.13 1.02
N LEU A 235 -24.23 7.23 0.91
CA LEU A 235 -23.36 6.19 0.39
C LEU A 235 -22.57 5.54 1.53
N HIS A 236 -22.48 4.22 1.50
CA HIS A 236 -21.61 3.45 2.38
C HIS A 236 -20.13 3.60 1.98
N LEU A 237 -19.23 3.57 2.96
CA LEU A 237 -17.78 3.68 2.77
C LEU A 237 -17.21 2.32 2.32
N PRO A 238 -16.75 2.16 1.06
CA PRO A 238 -16.33 0.85 0.59
C PRO A 238 -15.08 0.36 1.33
N PRO A 239 -14.86 -0.95 1.43
CA PRO A 239 -13.75 -1.52 2.21
C PRO A 239 -12.37 -0.95 1.81
N TRP A 240 -12.14 -0.69 0.52
CA TRP A 240 -10.90 -0.10 0.00
C TRP A 240 -10.74 1.40 0.26
N ARG A 241 -11.75 2.05 0.84
CA ARG A 241 -11.72 3.45 1.29
C ARG A 241 -11.66 3.57 2.81
N LYS A 242 -11.71 2.45 3.54
CA LYS A 242 -11.51 2.46 5.00
C LYS A 242 -10.09 2.93 5.34
N PRO A 243 -9.91 3.64 6.47
CA PRO A 243 -8.60 4.16 6.88
C PRO A 243 -7.52 3.08 6.95
N GLU A 244 -7.86 1.87 7.40
CA GLU A 244 -6.93 0.75 7.55
C GLU A 244 -6.38 0.30 6.20
N TYR A 245 -7.27 0.09 5.22
CA TYR A 245 -6.87 -0.28 3.85
C TYR A 245 -6.04 0.82 3.19
N MET A 246 -6.46 2.09 3.37
CA MET A 246 -5.73 3.22 2.81
C MET A 246 -4.34 3.35 3.41
N ARG A 247 -4.17 3.16 4.72
CA ARG A 247 -2.85 3.14 5.38
C ARG A 247 -1.99 1.97 4.90
N ALA A 248 -2.59 0.78 4.72
CA ALA A 248 -1.89 -0.42 4.29
C ALA A 248 -1.15 -0.25 2.95
N LYS A 249 -1.67 0.58 2.04
CA LYS A 249 -1.03 0.90 0.75
C LYS A 249 0.42 1.35 0.88
N TRP A 250 0.79 2.05 1.95
CA TRP A 250 2.15 2.59 2.08
C TRP A 250 2.89 2.08 3.31
N LEU A 251 2.17 1.61 4.32
CA LEU A 251 2.73 1.30 5.64
C LEU A 251 2.81 -0.20 5.94
N SER A 252 2.24 -1.05 5.07
CA SER A 252 2.41 -2.50 5.17
C SER A 252 3.83 -2.94 4.83
N PRO A 253 4.22 -4.18 5.19
CA PRO A 253 5.45 -4.79 4.72
C PRO A 253 5.57 -4.66 3.21
N TYR A 254 6.78 -4.35 2.74
CA TYR A 254 7.05 -4.07 1.34
C TYR A 254 8.31 -4.77 0.87
N GLU A 255 8.31 -5.12 -0.42
CA GLU A 255 9.48 -5.58 -1.15
C GLU A 255 10.08 -4.38 -1.88
N ARG A 256 11.34 -4.06 -1.59
CA ARG A 256 12.09 -3.01 -2.29
C ARG A 256 12.82 -3.66 -3.47
N GLU A 257 12.40 -3.32 -4.69
CA GLU A 257 13.06 -3.76 -5.93
C GLU A 257 14.50 -3.19 -5.94
N ARG A 258 15.47 -3.98 -5.46
CA ARG A 258 16.89 -3.71 -5.68
C ARG A 258 17.29 -4.29 -7.02
N GLU A 259 17.89 -3.48 -7.86
CA GLU A 259 18.63 -4.01 -9.01
C GLU A 259 19.84 -4.76 -8.46
N ALA A 260 20.04 -6.00 -8.92
CA ALA A 260 21.24 -6.76 -8.59
C ALA A 260 22.46 -5.93 -9.00
N PRO A 261 23.54 -5.88 -8.19
CA PRO A 261 24.75 -5.21 -8.62
C PRO A 261 25.21 -5.79 -9.96
N PRO A 262 25.77 -4.98 -10.87
CA PRO A 262 26.37 -5.50 -12.09
C PRO A 262 27.36 -6.62 -11.71
N ALA A 263 27.32 -7.73 -12.45
CA ALA A 263 28.02 -8.97 -12.12
C ALA A 263 29.54 -8.82 -11.89
N GLU A 264 30.14 -7.69 -12.26
CA GLU A 264 31.55 -7.36 -12.01
C GLU A 264 31.90 -7.18 -10.52
N GLU A 265 31.01 -6.63 -9.68
CA GLU A 265 31.29 -6.48 -8.23
C GLU A 265 31.11 -7.79 -7.46
N ALA A 266 30.21 -8.67 -7.90
CA ALA A 266 30.04 -10.00 -7.32
C ALA A 266 31.25 -10.90 -7.61
N ALA A 267 31.85 -10.78 -8.81
CA ALA A 267 33.08 -11.48 -9.16
C ALA A 267 34.30 -10.92 -8.42
N SER A 268 34.39 -9.60 -8.23
CA SER A 268 35.48 -8.98 -7.47
C SER A 268 35.43 -9.32 -5.97
N ALA A 269 34.24 -9.44 -5.37
CA ALA A 269 34.09 -9.82 -3.96
C ALA A 269 34.38 -11.31 -3.73
N ALA A 270 34.05 -12.18 -4.69
CA ALA A 270 34.38 -13.59 -4.65
C ALA A 270 35.90 -13.83 -4.84
N ALA A 271 36.52 -13.16 -5.81
CA ALA A 271 37.96 -13.29 -6.07
C ALA A 271 38.85 -12.77 -4.93
N ALA A 272 38.41 -11.73 -4.20
CA ALA A 272 39.15 -11.25 -3.02
C ALA A 272 39.11 -12.21 -1.82
N SER A 273 38.18 -13.18 -1.81
CA SER A 273 38.07 -14.19 -0.74
C SER A 273 38.92 -15.44 -0.98
N GLU A 274 39.39 -15.68 -2.20
CA GLU A 274 40.16 -16.89 -2.56
C GLU A 274 41.69 -16.70 -2.48
N VAL A 275 42.20 -15.47 -2.38
CA VAL A 275 43.66 -15.20 -2.38
C VAL A 275 44.30 -15.33 -0.97
N GLY A 276 43.53 -15.69 0.06
CA GLY A 276 43.99 -15.69 1.45
C GLY A 276 44.59 -17.00 2.01
N VAL A 277 44.67 -18.09 1.24
CA VAL A 277 45.08 -19.41 1.78
C VAL A 277 46.15 -20.08 0.92
N GLU A 278 47.36 -19.51 0.85
CA GLU A 278 48.54 -20.33 0.56
C GLU A 278 49.83 -19.68 1.05
N GLY A 279 50.56 -20.39 1.92
CA GLY A 279 51.98 -20.11 2.14
C GLY A 279 52.42 -19.99 3.59
N THR A 280 52.51 -21.11 4.31
CA THR A 280 53.70 -21.34 5.18
C THR A 280 53.83 -22.82 5.53
N ALA A 281 54.61 -23.55 4.73
CA ALA A 281 55.17 -24.84 5.13
C ALA A 281 56.69 -24.83 4.93
N ALA A 282 57.37 -25.27 5.99
CA ALA A 282 58.70 -25.87 6.06
C ALA A 282 59.95 -24.97 6.06
N PRO A 283 61.11 -25.46 6.52
CA PRO A 283 61.39 -26.78 7.15
C PRO A 283 61.74 -26.74 8.65
#